data_AF-A0AA51MPL5-F1
#
_entry.id   AF-A0AA51MPL5-F1
#
_cell.length_a   1.000
_cell.length_b   1.000
_cell.length_c   1.000
_cell.angle_alpha   90.00
_cell.angle_beta   90.00
_cell.angle_gamma   90.00
#
_symmetry.space_group_name_H-M   'P 1'
#
loop_
_entity.id
_entity.type
_entity.pdbx_description
1 polymer ?
#
loop_
_entity_poly.entity_id
_entity_poly.type
_entity_poly.pdbx_seq_one_letter_code
_entity_poly.pdbx_strand_id
1 'polypeptide(L)'
;MSWQQTHPGLPSRDPLTRRKSRTSAAQSQTTRQRQGRNPSTEALCLSEWVLIFTSLPPEVLCTTTASALYRVRWQVELVIKRLKSLLNVDELRAHKGSKLAELYLHGKLLYAAVLEKMTQSRFANAKRKLDNPRRLTDWRLWKTVANDLNAGIKACFPVDARFEDDNIKSLSERPRKRTLQCLPSPILALLNQCREMALSRV
;
A
#
# COMPACT_ATOMS: atom_id res chain seq x y z
N MET A 1 37.97 -51.29 -7.73
CA MET A 1 36.68 -50.90 -8.34
C MET A 1 36.43 -49.43 -8.00
N SER A 2 36.98 -48.54 -8.80
CA SER A 2 36.86 -47.08 -8.66
C SER A 2 35.83 -46.58 -9.67
N TRP A 3 34.73 -46.03 -9.19
CA TRP A 3 33.79 -45.32 -10.05
C TRP A 3 34.25 -43.88 -10.23
N GLN A 4 34.86 -43.62 -11.38
CA GLN A 4 34.96 -42.28 -11.95
C GLN A 4 33.56 -41.83 -12.36
N GLN A 5 33.12 -40.69 -11.84
CA GLN A 5 32.09 -39.86 -12.48
C GLN A 5 32.68 -38.47 -12.69
N THR A 6 32.87 -38.17 -13.97
CA THR A 6 33.21 -36.88 -14.53
C THR A 6 32.03 -35.93 -14.36
N HIS A 7 32.19 -34.87 -13.57
CA HIS A 7 31.24 -33.76 -13.59
C HIS A 7 31.60 -32.79 -14.72
N PRO A 8 30.66 -32.48 -15.63
CA PRO A 8 30.90 -31.55 -16.73
C PRO A 8 31.13 -30.14 -16.20
N GLY A 9 32.05 -29.44 -16.86
CA GLY A 9 32.62 -28.17 -16.43
C GLY A 9 31.58 -27.14 -15.99
N LEU A 10 31.82 -26.57 -14.81
CA LEU A 10 31.24 -25.30 -14.39
C LEU A 10 31.49 -24.27 -15.52
N PRO A 11 30.45 -23.59 -16.02
CA PRO A 11 30.64 -22.58 -17.05
C PRO A 11 31.60 -21.51 -16.53
N SER A 12 32.51 -21.11 -17.43
CA SER A 12 33.56 -20.12 -17.23
C SER A 12 33.09 -18.94 -16.39
N ARG A 13 33.89 -18.61 -15.37
CA ARG A 13 33.70 -17.47 -14.46
C ARG A 13 33.76 -16.15 -15.22
N ASP A 14 32.64 -15.74 -15.79
CA ASP A 14 32.45 -14.35 -16.16
C ASP A 14 32.24 -13.57 -14.84
N PRO A 15 33.04 -12.54 -14.51
CA PRO A 15 32.95 -11.85 -13.23
C PRO A 15 31.71 -10.96 -13.22
N LEU A 16 30.54 -11.56 -13.02
CA LEU A 16 29.30 -10.83 -12.82
C LEU A 16 29.44 -9.98 -11.55
N THR A 17 29.35 -8.68 -11.75
CA THR A 17 29.58 -7.57 -10.81
C THR A 17 29.28 -7.90 -9.35
N ARG A 18 30.33 -8.10 -8.56
CA ARG A 18 30.32 -8.08 -7.08
C ARG A 18 29.89 -6.70 -6.58
N ARG A 19 28.58 -6.46 -6.47
CA ARG A 19 28.09 -5.19 -5.91
C ARG A 19 28.16 -5.29 -4.38
N LYS A 20 29.03 -4.46 -3.79
CA LYS A 20 29.42 -4.43 -2.37
C LYS A 20 28.31 -4.80 -1.36
N SER A 21 28.52 -5.93 -0.69
CA SER A 21 27.79 -6.56 0.41
C SER A 21 27.95 -5.82 1.76
N ARG A 22 27.65 -4.51 1.84
CA ARG A 22 27.66 -3.83 3.16
C ARG A 22 26.40 -4.11 3.99
N THR A 23 25.28 -4.46 3.34
CA THR A 23 23.99 -4.68 4.00
C THR A 23 23.77 -6.12 4.49
N SER A 24 24.36 -7.13 3.85
CA SER A 24 24.16 -8.55 4.21
C SER A 24 24.83 -8.93 5.53
N ALA A 25 26.04 -8.43 5.81
CA ALA A 25 26.71 -8.64 7.08
C ALA A 25 25.95 -8.00 8.27
N ALA A 26 25.45 -6.76 8.10
CA ALA A 26 24.64 -6.06 9.10
C ALA A 26 23.26 -6.71 9.32
N GLN A 27 22.64 -7.23 8.24
CA GLN A 27 21.39 -8.00 8.33
C GLN A 27 21.58 -9.36 9.01
N SER A 28 22.70 -10.03 8.78
CA SER A 28 23.00 -11.30 9.45
C SER A 28 23.22 -11.14 10.95
N GLN A 29 23.86 -10.04 11.38
CA GLN A 29 24.01 -9.69 12.80
C GLN A 29 22.68 -9.34 13.46
N THR A 30 21.81 -8.60 12.77
CA THR A 30 20.49 -8.23 13.31
C THR A 30 19.51 -9.42 13.36
N THR A 31 19.56 -10.35 12.40
CA THR A 31 18.80 -11.61 12.47
C THR A 31 19.28 -12.50 13.62
N ARG A 32 20.60 -12.55 13.87
CA ARG A 32 21.19 -13.26 15.02
C ARG A 32 20.70 -12.68 16.35
N GLN A 33 20.65 -11.35 16.47
CA GLN A 33 20.13 -10.66 17.66
C GLN A 33 18.62 -10.82 17.85
N ARG A 34 17.83 -10.83 16.77
CA ARG A 34 16.35 -10.89 16.84
C ARG A 34 15.77 -12.29 16.95
N GLN A 35 16.43 -13.30 16.37
CA GLN A 35 15.86 -14.65 16.23
C GLN A 35 16.70 -15.74 16.90
N GLY A 36 17.85 -15.40 17.52
CA GLY A 36 18.70 -16.34 18.25
C GLY A 36 19.33 -17.46 17.40
N ARG A 37 19.19 -17.42 16.08
CA ARG A 37 19.75 -18.41 15.14
C ARG A 37 21.06 -17.92 14.54
N ASN A 38 22.08 -18.77 14.61
CA ASN A 38 23.32 -18.58 13.86
C ASN A 38 23.07 -19.02 12.40
N PRO A 39 23.19 -18.12 11.41
CA PRO A 39 23.09 -18.52 10.01
C PRO A 39 24.23 -19.48 9.66
N SER A 40 23.93 -20.50 8.85
CA SER A 40 24.95 -21.44 8.37
C SER A 40 25.94 -20.77 7.41
N THR A 41 27.09 -21.40 7.20
CA THR A 41 28.12 -20.91 6.27
C THR A 41 27.56 -20.76 4.85
N GLU A 42 26.71 -21.69 4.43
CA GLU A 42 26.04 -21.66 3.12
C GLU A 42 25.06 -20.49 3.03
N ALA A 43 24.27 -20.25 4.09
CA ALA A 43 23.35 -19.11 4.13
C ALA A 43 24.08 -17.76 4.09
N LEU A 44 25.23 -17.65 4.77
CA LEU A 44 26.09 -16.48 4.72
C LEU A 44 26.68 -16.28 3.32
N CYS A 45 27.15 -17.36 2.69
CA CYS A 45 27.65 -17.33 1.32
C CYS A 45 26.57 -16.84 0.35
N LEU A 46 25.36 -17.41 0.41
CA LEU A 46 24.24 -17.01 -0.46
C LEU A 46 23.73 -15.59 -0.19
N SER A 47 23.91 -15.06 1.03
CA SER A 47 23.52 -13.68 1.38
C SER A 47 24.27 -12.60 0.59
N GLU A 48 25.41 -12.96 -0.03
CA GLU A 48 26.15 -12.06 -0.91
C GLU A 48 25.55 -11.96 -2.32
N TRP A 49 24.57 -12.81 -2.65
CA TRP A 49 24.00 -12.94 -3.98
C TRP A 49 22.51 -12.60 -3.98
N VAL A 50 22.04 -12.09 -5.13
CA VAL A 50 20.61 -12.04 -5.44
C VAL A 50 20.32 -13.22 -6.35
N LEU A 51 19.66 -14.25 -5.81
CA LEU A 51 19.26 -15.43 -6.57
C LEU A 51 17.92 -15.16 -7.26
N ILE A 52 17.87 -15.35 -8.58
CA ILE A 52 16.65 -15.21 -9.38
C ILE A 52 16.37 -16.57 -10.02
N PHE A 53 15.25 -17.17 -9.65
CA PHE A 53 14.76 -18.40 -10.26
C PHE A 53 13.71 -18.05 -11.30
N THR A 54 13.85 -18.59 -12.50
CA THR A 54 12.94 -18.34 -13.63
C THR A 54 12.70 -19.65 -14.36
N SER A 55 11.49 -19.83 -14.89
CA SER A 55 11.15 -20.93 -15.79
C SER A 55 11.53 -20.66 -17.24
N LEU A 56 11.98 -19.44 -17.54
CA LEU A 56 12.46 -19.06 -18.87
C LEU A 56 13.91 -19.52 -19.07
N PRO A 57 14.23 -20.07 -20.25
CA PRO A 57 15.59 -20.50 -20.53
C PRO A 57 16.52 -19.29 -20.80
N PRO A 58 17.83 -19.40 -20.56
CA PRO A 58 18.78 -18.27 -20.67
C PRO A 58 18.84 -17.61 -22.05
N GLU A 59 18.50 -18.35 -23.10
CA GLU A 59 18.45 -17.87 -24.49
C GLU A 59 17.29 -16.88 -24.70
N VAL A 60 16.21 -17.00 -23.92
CA VAL A 60 15.06 -16.09 -23.95
C VAL A 60 15.26 -14.91 -23.01
N LEU A 61 15.85 -15.15 -21.83
CA LEU A 61 16.04 -14.12 -20.81
C LEU A 61 17.42 -14.25 -20.18
N CYS A 62 18.39 -13.51 -20.73
CA CYS A 62 19.74 -13.48 -20.19
C CYS A 62 19.78 -12.86 -18.78
N THR A 63 20.82 -13.21 -18.01
CA THR A 63 20.96 -12.87 -16.59
C THR A 63 20.87 -11.36 -16.30
N THR A 64 21.44 -10.52 -17.16
CA THR A 64 21.41 -9.06 -17.00
C THR A 64 19.99 -8.51 -17.13
N THR A 65 19.25 -9.00 -18.13
CA THR A 65 17.85 -8.65 -18.36
C THR A 65 16.94 -9.19 -17.27
N ALA A 66 17.16 -10.44 -16.81
CA ALA A 66 16.44 -11.02 -15.67
C ALA A 66 16.62 -10.17 -14.41
N SER A 67 17.86 -9.73 -14.13
CA SER A 67 18.16 -8.85 -12.99
C SER A 67 17.47 -7.49 -13.11
N ALA A 68 17.49 -6.87 -14.29
CA ALA A 68 16.81 -5.60 -14.54
C ALA A 68 15.28 -5.72 -14.40
N LEU A 69 14.68 -6.79 -14.92
CA LEU A 69 13.25 -7.07 -14.79
C LEU A 69 12.87 -7.34 -13.34
N TYR A 70 13.67 -8.09 -12.58
CA TYR A 70 13.42 -8.33 -11.17
C TYR A 70 13.45 -7.02 -10.36
N ARG A 71 14.31 -6.07 -10.74
CA ARG A 71 14.33 -4.71 -10.17
C ARG A 71 13.11 -3.88 -10.52
N VAL A 72 12.21 -4.30 -11.42
CA VAL A 72 10.95 -3.61 -11.68
C VAL A 72 9.87 -3.99 -10.65
N ARG A 73 10.04 -5.10 -9.91
CA ARG A 73 9.06 -5.62 -8.94
C ARG A 73 8.55 -4.58 -7.93
N TRP A 74 9.38 -3.61 -7.51
CA TRP A 74 8.95 -2.54 -6.57
C TRP A 74 7.77 -1.70 -7.08
N GLN A 75 7.43 -1.76 -8.38
CA GLN A 75 6.21 -1.14 -8.89
C GLN A 75 4.94 -1.65 -8.20
N VAL A 76 4.89 -2.94 -7.85
CA VAL A 76 3.74 -3.49 -7.12
C VAL A 76 3.60 -2.84 -5.75
N GLU A 77 4.71 -2.61 -5.05
CA GLU A 77 4.72 -1.94 -3.75
C GLU A 77 4.22 -0.49 -3.86
N LEU A 78 4.59 0.22 -4.93
CA LEU A 78 4.05 1.57 -5.18
C LEU A 78 2.55 1.55 -5.42
N VAL A 79 2.03 0.58 -6.17
CA VAL A 79 0.59 0.44 -6.41
C VAL A 79 -0.12 0.18 -5.08
N ILE A 80 0.37 -0.77 -4.27
CA ILE A 80 -0.19 -1.05 -2.94
C ILE A 80 -0.15 0.20 -2.06
N LYS A 81 0.97 0.93 -2.05
CA LYS A 81 1.11 2.18 -1.28
C LYS A 81 0.10 3.24 -1.73
N ARG A 82 -0.15 3.36 -3.04
CA ARG A 82 -1.15 4.26 -3.60
C ARG A 82 -2.57 3.87 -3.18
N LEU A 83 -2.90 2.58 -3.26
CA LEU A 83 -4.21 2.08 -2.83
C LEU A 83 -4.44 2.33 -1.33
N LYS A 84 -3.44 2.07 -0.48
CA LYS A 84 -3.52 2.36 0.95
C LYS A 84 -3.69 3.84 1.22
N SER A 85 -2.88 4.70 0.61
CA SER A 85 -2.90 6.12 0.94
C SER A 85 -4.05 6.92 0.32
N LEU A 86 -4.58 6.51 -0.84
CA LEU A 86 -5.64 7.26 -1.52
C LEU A 86 -7.02 6.66 -1.27
N LEU A 87 -7.11 5.34 -1.08
CA LEU A 87 -8.38 4.61 -0.95
C LEU A 87 -8.55 3.95 0.43
N ASN A 88 -7.53 4.03 1.28
CA ASN A 88 -7.51 3.46 2.62
C ASN A 88 -7.91 1.97 2.60
N VAL A 89 -7.42 1.19 1.62
CA VAL A 89 -7.81 -0.22 1.46
C VAL A 89 -7.49 -1.10 2.66
N ASP A 90 -6.59 -0.64 3.53
CA ASP A 90 -6.21 -1.24 4.80
C ASP A 90 -7.05 -0.76 6.01
N GLU A 91 -7.92 0.23 5.83
CA GLU A 91 -8.84 0.74 6.84
C GLU A 91 -10.28 0.31 6.54
N LEU A 92 -10.54 -0.99 6.68
CA LEU A 92 -11.90 -1.53 6.53
C LEU A 92 -12.66 -1.40 7.86
N ARG A 93 -13.84 -0.77 7.84
CA ARG A 93 -14.74 -0.69 8.99
C ARG A 93 -15.56 -1.99 9.16
N ALA A 94 -14.87 -3.12 9.18
CA ALA A 94 -15.47 -4.45 9.28
C ALA A 94 -14.51 -5.45 9.94
N HIS A 95 -15.06 -6.47 10.58
CA HIS A 95 -14.24 -7.54 11.17
C HIS A 95 -13.56 -8.38 10.09
N LYS A 96 -12.32 -8.79 10.37
CA LYS A 96 -11.56 -9.70 9.50
C LYS A 96 -12.36 -10.98 9.25
N GLY A 97 -12.47 -11.39 7.99
CA GLY A 97 -13.20 -12.60 7.59
C GLY A 97 -14.73 -12.45 7.53
N SER A 98 -15.27 -11.25 7.75
CA SER A 98 -16.71 -11.02 7.56
C SER A 98 -17.04 -10.75 6.09
N LYS A 99 -18.25 -11.12 5.67
CA LYS A 99 -18.80 -10.76 4.34
C LYS A 99 -18.79 -9.24 4.11
N LEU A 100 -18.98 -8.46 5.18
CA LEU A 100 -18.90 -7.00 5.12
C LEU A 100 -17.48 -6.52 4.76
N ALA A 101 -16.42 -7.14 5.32
CA ALA A 101 -15.05 -6.82 4.95
C ALA A 101 -14.76 -7.13 3.47
N GLU A 102 -15.28 -8.26 2.97
CA GLU A 102 -15.20 -8.60 1.54
C GLU A 102 -15.91 -7.55 0.70
N LEU A 103 -17.15 -7.17 1.04
CA LEU A 103 -17.91 -6.14 0.32
C LEU A 103 -17.16 -4.81 0.27
N TYR A 104 -16.62 -4.34 1.40
CA TYR A 104 -15.80 -3.13 1.44
C TYR A 104 -14.56 -3.25 0.54
N LEU A 105 -13.85 -4.39 0.59
CA LEU A 105 -12.67 -4.60 -0.21
C LEU A 105 -13.00 -4.58 -1.71
N HIS A 106 -14.05 -5.30 -2.12
CA HIS A 106 -14.50 -5.34 -3.51
C HIS A 106 -14.94 -3.96 -4.00
N GLY A 107 -15.69 -3.22 -3.19
CA GLY A 107 -16.09 -1.83 -3.51
C GLY A 107 -14.88 -0.92 -3.72
N LYS A 108 -13.88 -1.00 -2.84
CA LYS A 108 -12.64 -0.21 -2.97
C LYS A 108 -11.80 -0.62 -4.18
N LEU A 109 -11.72 -1.92 -4.48
CA LEU A 109 -11.00 -2.42 -5.67
C LEU A 109 -11.71 -2.03 -6.97
N LEU A 110 -13.04 -2.10 -7.01
CA LEU A 110 -13.83 -1.62 -8.13
C LEU A 110 -13.61 -0.12 -8.34
N TYR A 111 -13.69 0.67 -7.28
CA TYR A 111 -13.39 2.10 -7.32
C TYR A 111 -11.97 2.37 -7.85
N ALA A 112 -10.97 1.61 -7.37
CA ALA A 112 -9.60 1.70 -7.87
C ALA A 112 -9.49 1.40 -9.38
N ALA A 113 -10.20 0.39 -9.87
CA ALA A 113 -10.20 0.02 -11.28
C ALA A 113 -10.87 1.10 -12.15
N VAL A 114 -11.97 1.69 -11.68
CA VAL A 114 -12.63 2.84 -12.33
C VAL A 114 -11.68 4.04 -12.37
N LEU A 115 -11.02 4.37 -11.26
CA LEU A 115 -10.03 5.45 -11.21
C LEU A 115 -8.88 5.24 -12.18
N GLU A 116 -8.33 4.03 -12.23
CA GLU A 116 -7.26 3.71 -13.19
C GLU A 116 -7.78 3.99 -14.60
N LYS A 117 -8.90 3.39 -14.99
CA LYS A 117 -9.49 3.54 -16.34
C LYS A 117 -9.74 5.00 -16.71
N MET A 118 -10.39 5.77 -15.83
CA MET A 118 -10.64 7.20 -16.03
C MET A 118 -9.33 7.99 -16.14
N THR A 119 -8.33 7.67 -15.32
CA THR A 119 -7.00 8.29 -15.40
C THR A 119 -6.34 7.98 -16.74
N GLN A 120 -6.42 6.73 -17.23
CA GLN A 120 -5.86 6.37 -18.54
C GLN A 120 -6.54 7.13 -19.67
N SER A 121 -7.87 7.25 -19.63
CA SER A 121 -8.65 7.96 -20.65
C SER A 121 -8.37 9.47 -20.64
N ARG A 122 -8.38 10.10 -19.46
CA ARG A 122 -8.19 11.56 -19.32
C ARG A 122 -6.75 12.00 -19.60
N PHE A 123 -5.77 11.16 -19.27
CA PHE A 123 -4.36 11.45 -19.41
C PHE A 123 -3.67 10.45 -20.36
N ALA A 124 -4.27 10.19 -21.52
CA ALA A 124 -3.76 9.22 -22.50
C ALA A 124 -2.31 9.49 -22.94
N ASN A 125 -1.94 10.77 -23.01
CA ASN A 125 -0.60 11.21 -23.44
C ASN A 125 0.45 11.21 -22.31
N ALA A 126 0.06 10.87 -21.07
CA ALA A 126 1.00 10.84 -19.95
C ALA A 126 1.99 9.67 -20.11
N LYS A 127 3.29 9.99 -20.17
CA LYS A 127 4.39 9.00 -20.21
C LYS A 127 4.60 8.33 -18.84
N ARG A 128 3.75 7.35 -18.55
CA ARG A 128 3.65 6.65 -17.23
C ARG A 128 3.97 5.16 -17.28
N LYS A 129 3.89 4.53 -18.46
CA LYS A 129 4.21 3.11 -18.67
C LYS A 129 5.71 2.87 -18.57
N LEU A 130 6.09 1.61 -18.32
CA LEU A 130 7.50 1.20 -18.16
C LEU A 130 8.25 1.01 -19.47
N ASP A 131 7.53 0.97 -20.59
CA ASP A 131 8.07 0.93 -21.96
C ASP A 131 8.80 2.22 -22.36
N ASN A 132 8.63 3.30 -21.58
CA ASN A 132 9.23 4.60 -21.82
C ASN A 132 9.85 5.18 -20.52
N PRO A 133 10.83 6.09 -20.62
CA PRO A 133 11.27 6.87 -19.47
C PRO A 133 10.09 7.61 -18.84
N ARG A 134 9.75 7.21 -17.60
CA ARG A 134 8.62 7.77 -16.89
C ARG A 134 8.90 9.21 -16.50
N ARG A 135 7.99 10.11 -16.91
CA ARG A 135 8.07 11.53 -16.55
C ARG A 135 7.21 11.89 -15.35
N LEU A 136 6.25 11.02 -15.00
CA LEU A 136 5.22 11.27 -14.01
C LEU A 136 4.98 10.03 -13.16
N THR A 137 4.61 10.25 -11.90
CA THR A 137 4.01 9.24 -11.04
C THR A 137 2.49 9.42 -11.06
N ASP A 138 1.74 8.32 -11.00
CA ASP A 138 0.27 8.36 -11.09
C ASP A 138 -0.41 9.07 -9.92
N TRP A 139 0.32 9.41 -8.85
CA TRP A 139 -0.25 9.86 -7.59
C TRP A 139 -1.15 11.10 -7.72
N ARG A 140 -0.64 12.15 -8.37
CA ARG A 140 -1.39 13.39 -8.56
C ARG A 140 -2.55 13.20 -9.52
N LEU A 141 -2.36 12.42 -10.58
CA LEU A 141 -3.40 12.13 -11.57
C LEU A 141 -4.58 11.40 -10.93
N TRP A 142 -4.30 10.32 -10.18
CA TRP A 142 -5.30 9.58 -9.43
C TRP A 142 -6.01 10.44 -8.39
N LYS A 143 -5.28 11.29 -7.65
CA LYS A 143 -5.88 12.19 -6.66
C LYS A 143 -6.86 13.17 -7.31
N THR A 144 -6.51 13.75 -8.46
CA THR A 144 -7.42 14.64 -9.21
C THR A 144 -8.68 13.89 -9.66
N VAL A 145 -8.53 12.74 -10.29
CA VAL A 145 -9.69 11.95 -10.77
C VAL A 145 -10.56 11.46 -9.60
N ALA A 146 -9.96 11.06 -8.48
CA ALA A 146 -10.68 10.64 -7.28
C ALA A 146 -11.48 11.78 -6.66
N ASN A 147 -10.92 12.99 -6.59
CA ASN A 147 -11.64 14.16 -6.10
C ASN A 147 -12.87 14.46 -6.96
N ASP A 148 -12.71 14.45 -8.30
CA ASP A 148 -13.80 14.72 -9.23
C ASP A 148 -14.89 13.63 -9.15
N LEU A 149 -14.48 12.36 -9.07
CA LEU A 149 -15.41 11.24 -8.92
C LEU A 149 -16.16 11.29 -7.59
N ASN A 150 -15.47 11.62 -6.48
CA ASN A 150 -16.11 11.79 -5.18
C ASN A 150 -17.09 12.95 -5.17
N ALA A 151 -16.78 14.06 -5.84
CA ALA A 151 -17.71 15.17 -6.01
C ALA A 151 -18.96 14.74 -6.81
N GLY A 152 -18.76 14.00 -7.91
CA GLY A 152 -19.87 13.45 -8.70
C GLY A 152 -20.76 12.48 -7.91
N ILE A 153 -20.17 11.55 -7.17
CA ILE A 153 -20.93 10.63 -6.30
C ILE A 153 -21.74 11.42 -5.27
N LYS A 154 -21.13 12.40 -4.58
CA LYS A 154 -21.86 13.22 -3.60
C LYS A 154 -23.01 14.02 -4.22
N ALA A 155 -22.83 14.50 -5.45
CA ALA A 155 -23.89 15.22 -6.16
C ALA A 155 -25.05 14.29 -6.55
N CYS A 156 -24.76 13.05 -6.96
CA CYS A 156 -25.78 12.06 -7.32
C CYS A 156 -26.48 11.43 -6.11
N PHE A 157 -25.81 11.39 -4.97
CA PHE A 157 -26.30 10.78 -3.72
C PHE A 157 -26.28 11.82 -2.59
N PRO A 158 -27.22 12.79 -2.58
CA PRO A 158 -27.31 13.77 -1.51
C PRO A 158 -27.66 13.11 -0.17
N VAL A 159 -27.39 13.82 0.93
CA VAL A 159 -27.71 13.32 2.28
C VAL A 159 -29.21 13.10 2.39
N ASP A 160 -29.57 11.86 2.73
CA ASP A 160 -30.93 11.46 2.96
C ASP A 160 -31.25 11.57 4.45
N ALA A 161 -32.20 12.44 4.79
CA ALA A 161 -32.61 12.72 6.16
C ALA A 161 -33.14 11.46 6.88
N ARG A 162 -33.62 10.45 6.14
CA ARG A 162 -34.10 9.19 6.72
C ARG A 162 -33.02 8.41 7.46
N PHE A 163 -31.75 8.63 7.13
CA PHE A 163 -30.61 7.94 7.72
C PHE A 163 -29.75 8.86 8.59
N GLU A 164 -30.28 9.98 9.06
CA GLU A 164 -29.52 10.97 9.86
C GLU A 164 -28.87 10.33 11.09
N ASP A 165 -29.64 9.58 11.88
CA ASP A 165 -29.12 8.91 13.09
C ASP A 165 -28.04 7.87 12.75
N ASP A 166 -28.24 7.08 11.70
CA ASP A 166 -27.26 6.09 11.24
C ASP A 166 -25.97 6.76 10.73
N ASN A 167 -26.10 7.90 10.05
CA ASN A 167 -24.98 8.70 9.60
C ASN A 167 -24.20 9.25 10.79
N ILE A 168 -24.87 9.85 11.79
CA ILE A 168 -24.24 10.35 13.02
C ILE A 168 -23.52 9.20 13.74
N LYS A 169 -24.17 8.04 13.87
CA LYS A 169 -23.57 6.86 14.50
C LYS A 169 -22.32 6.37 13.74
N SER A 170 -22.36 6.36 12.42
CA SER A 170 -21.21 5.97 11.58
C SER A 170 -20.07 6.98 11.66
N LEU A 171 -20.38 8.27 11.72
CA LEU A 171 -19.38 9.34 11.83
C LEU A 171 -18.80 9.46 13.24
N SER A 172 -19.51 8.98 14.25
CA SER A 172 -19.07 8.99 15.64
C SER A 172 -17.80 8.15 15.84
N GLU A 173 -16.89 8.64 16.68
CA GLU A 173 -15.71 7.89 17.09
C GLU A 173 -16.11 6.60 17.82
N ARG A 174 -15.23 5.59 17.80
CA ARG A 174 -15.43 4.38 18.61
C ARG A 174 -15.55 4.75 20.09
N PRO A 175 -16.42 4.09 20.86
CA PRO A 175 -16.53 4.35 22.30
C PRO A 175 -15.17 4.30 23.00
N ARG A 176 -14.85 5.35 23.77
CA ARG A 176 -13.61 5.47 24.56
C ARG A 176 -13.94 5.28 26.03
N LYS A 177 -12.96 4.79 26.81
CA LYS A 177 -13.09 4.69 28.28
C LYS A 177 -13.23 6.06 28.96
N ARG A 178 -12.71 7.13 28.34
CA ARG A 178 -12.85 8.50 28.83
C ARG A 178 -14.19 9.07 28.36
N THR A 179 -15.02 9.50 29.29
CA THR A 179 -16.25 10.23 29.01
C THR A 179 -15.92 11.57 28.35
N LEU A 180 -16.65 11.93 27.30
CA LEU A 180 -16.57 13.28 26.75
C LEU A 180 -17.07 14.27 27.81
N GLN A 181 -16.39 15.39 27.93
CA GLN A 181 -16.73 16.41 28.92
C GLN A 181 -18.03 17.12 28.49
N CYS A 182 -18.93 17.30 29.45
CA CYS A 182 -20.12 18.13 29.28
C CYS A 182 -19.97 19.36 30.16
N LEU A 183 -20.59 20.48 29.74
CA LEU A 183 -20.69 21.66 30.59
C LEU A 183 -21.52 21.32 31.84
N PRO A 184 -21.11 21.78 33.03
CA PRO A 184 -21.92 21.63 34.24
C PRO A 184 -23.28 22.31 34.08
N SER A 185 -24.32 21.74 34.71
CA SER A 185 -25.70 22.28 34.64
C SER A 185 -25.81 23.78 34.97
N PRO A 186 -25.07 24.35 35.95
CA PRO A 186 -25.11 25.78 36.21
C PRO A 186 -24.62 26.65 35.03
N ILE A 187 -23.62 26.16 34.29
CA ILE A 187 -23.10 26.87 33.11
C ILE A 187 -24.11 26.80 31.97
N LEU A 188 -24.79 25.67 31.79
CA LEU A 188 -25.86 25.53 30.79
C LEU A 188 -27.04 26.47 31.11
N ALA A 189 -27.41 26.60 32.38
CA ALA A 189 -28.45 27.53 32.82
C ALA A 189 -28.07 29.00 32.54
N LEU A 190 -26.82 29.38 32.86
CA LEU A 190 -26.29 30.70 32.54
C LEU A 190 -26.29 30.99 31.04
N LEU A 191 -25.86 30.03 30.22
CA LEU A 191 -25.86 30.17 28.75
C LEU A 191 -27.28 30.39 28.20
N ASN A 192 -28.27 29.67 28.73
CA ASN A 192 -29.66 29.86 28.33
C ASN A 192 -30.18 31.26 28.71
N GLN A 193 -29.87 31.75 29.92
CA GLN A 193 -30.21 33.12 30.33
C GLN A 193 -29.53 34.16 29.42
N CYS A 194 -28.26 33.97 29.07
CA CYS A 194 -27.55 34.86 28.14
C CYS A 194 -28.17 34.85 26.72
N ARG A 195 -28.72 33.72 26.26
CA ARG A 195 -29.44 33.62 24.98
C ARG A 195 -30.78 34.35 25.03
N GLU A 196 -31.55 34.18 26.10
CA GLU A 196 -32.82 34.89 26.32
C GLU A 196 -32.63 36.40 26.35
N MET A 197 -31.51 36.87 26.92
CA MET A 197 -31.13 38.28 26.95
C MET A 197 -30.44 38.78 25.66
N ALA A 198 -30.32 37.95 24.61
CA ALA A 198 -29.60 38.23 23.37
C ALA A 198 -28.12 38.64 23.54
N LEU A 199 -27.51 38.29 24.69
CA LEU A 199 -26.11 38.55 25.02
C LEU A 199 -25.16 37.50 24.41
N SER A 200 -25.68 36.34 23.99
CA SER A 200 -24.94 35.30 23.27
C SER A 200 -25.71 34.86 22.02
N ARG A 201 -24.99 34.69 20.90
CA ARG A 201 -25.48 34.08 19.64
C ARG A 201 -25.02 32.63 19.46
N VAL A 202 -24.20 32.12 20.38
CA VAL A 202 -23.79 30.71 20.45
C VAL A 202 -24.82 29.91 21.21
#